data_AF-A0A0A0DNE6-F1
#
_entry.id   AF-A0A0A0DNE6-F1
#
_cell.length_a   1.000
_cell.length_b   1.000
_cell.length_c   1.000
_cell.angle_alpha   90.00
_cell.angle_beta   90.00
_cell.angle_gamma   90.00
#
_symmetry.space_group_name_H-M   'P 1'
#
loop_
_entity.id
_entity.type
_entity.pdbx_description
1 polymer ?
#
loop_
_entity_poly.entity_id
_entity_poly.type
_entity_poly.pdbx_seq_one_letter_code
_entity_poly.pdbx_strand_id
1 'polypeptide(L)'
;MMGVLMFDSFSVSRFAVVTLAGLLVSASAQAQTMYRCGATYQDRPCAGVESKPVGSHVRQAAGQSVGAASIDPVCAARGTAAQKLMWEKESGRTLDEQLTKPGADVGLARNVYGRRGSSLDVRRAIEADCVKEMDQANEAAALLKAASKVQQPSAAGGIGNQVPSGGVGVASAGAQPQVEDVAARKAATKATTCSTLATELSELNQAQRTGGDAAHMDVLAARVRDTQSRKRAAGC
;
A
#
# COMPACT_ATOMS: atom_id res chain seq x y z
N MET A 1 22.94 -61.16 -28.71
CA MET A 1 24.08 -60.40 -28.17
C MET A 1 23.62 -58.99 -27.86
N MET A 2 23.27 -58.71 -26.60
CA MET A 2 23.28 -57.37 -26.00
C MET A 2 23.24 -57.62 -24.49
N GLY A 3 24.40 -57.43 -23.86
CA GLY A 3 24.66 -57.77 -22.47
C GLY A 3 24.07 -56.72 -21.53
N VAL A 4 23.30 -57.20 -20.56
CA VAL A 4 22.82 -56.45 -19.41
C VAL A 4 23.96 -56.45 -18.38
N LEU A 5 24.47 -55.27 -18.03
CA LEU A 5 25.37 -55.12 -16.89
C LEU A 5 24.56 -54.78 -15.64
N MET A 6 24.31 -55.81 -14.83
CA MET A 6 23.97 -55.69 -13.42
C MET A 6 25.20 -55.19 -12.66
N PHE A 7 25.10 -54.01 -12.03
CA PHE A 7 25.96 -53.65 -10.91
C PHE A 7 25.13 -53.79 -9.65
N ASP A 8 25.43 -54.86 -8.93
CA ASP A 8 24.88 -55.09 -7.60
C ASP A 8 25.95 -54.81 -6.55
N SER A 9 25.48 -54.15 -5.50
CA SER A 9 25.88 -54.35 -4.12
C SER A 9 27.12 -53.65 -3.53
N PHE A 10 26.77 -52.77 -2.59
CA PHE A 10 27.19 -52.78 -1.18
C PHE A 10 28.69 -52.67 -0.86
N SER A 11 29.02 -51.56 -0.17
CA SER A 11 29.92 -51.47 1.01
C SER A 11 30.89 -50.28 0.96
N VAL A 12 30.37 -49.06 0.78
CA VAL A 12 31.14 -47.82 1.04
C VAL A 12 30.27 -46.85 1.84
N SER A 13 29.71 -47.32 2.96
CA SER A 13 28.68 -46.59 3.71
C SER A 13 29.09 -46.13 5.12
N ARG A 14 30.36 -46.21 5.55
CA ARG A 14 30.71 -45.85 6.94
C ARG A 14 31.96 -45.02 7.22
N PHE A 15 32.75 -44.62 6.23
CA PHE A 15 33.97 -43.82 6.48
C PHE A 15 33.94 -42.37 5.96
N ALA A 16 32.87 -41.93 5.29
CA ALA A 16 32.77 -40.58 4.74
C ALA A 16 31.84 -39.64 5.53
N VAL A 17 31.51 -39.96 6.79
CA VAL A 17 30.57 -39.16 7.62
C VAL A 17 31.27 -38.35 8.73
N VAL A 18 32.58 -38.54 8.98
CA VAL A 18 33.25 -37.90 10.13
C VAL A 18 34.12 -36.67 9.77
N THR A 19 34.48 -36.46 8.51
CA THR A 19 35.41 -35.37 8.10
C THR A 19 34.77 -34.16 7.43
N LEU A 20 33.43 -34.10 7.33
CA LEU A 20 32.72 -32.92 6.79
C LEU A 20 31.83 -32.20 7.85
N ALA A 21 32.13 -32.39 9.14
CA ALA A 21 31.44 -31.72 10.25
C ALA A 21 32.30 -30.64 10.95
N GLY A 22 33.52 -30.38 10.47
CA GLY A 22 34.50 -29.50 11.13
C GLY A 22 34.63 -28.08 10.60
N LEU A 23 33.94 -27.71 9.50
CA LEU A 23 34.14 -26.41 8.82
C LEU A 23 32.97 -25.43 8.94
N LEU A 24 31.97 -25.73 9.78
CA LEU A 24 30.77 -24.87 9.96
C LEU A 24 30.76 -24.10 11.29
N VAL A 25 31.86 -24.07 12.03
CA VAL A 25 31.98 -23.29 13.27
C VAL A 25 32.97 -22.14 13.01
N SER A 26 32.52 -20.91 13.29
CA SER A 26 33.28 -19.63 13.30
C SER A 26 33.10 -18.67 12.13
N ALA A 27 31.87 -18.49 11.64
CA ALA A 27 31.47 -17.21 11.03
C ALA A 27 30.58 -16.41 12.00
N SER A 28 30.99 -16.30 13.27
CA SER A 28 30.53 -15.21 14.10
C SER A 28 31.20 -13.95 13.57
N ALA A 29 30.53 -13.26 12.63
CA ALA A 29 30.86 -11.91 12.27
C ALA A 29 30.72 -11.03 13.53
N GLN A 30 31.77 -10.99 14.35
CA GLN A 30 31.93 -10.00 15.39
C GLN A 30 32.08 -8.68 14.65
N ALA A 31 30.96 -7.96 14.51
CA ALA A 31 30.96 -6.60 14.00
C ALA A 31 31.94 -5.80 14.88
N GLN A 32 33.11 -5.49 14.33
CA GLN A 32 34.16 -4.76 15.01
C GLN A 32 33.62 -3.38 15.37
N THR A 33 33.35 -3.15 16.66
CA THR A 33 32.96 -1.83 17.17
C THR A 33 34.21 -0.97 17.25
N MET A 34 34.50 -0.22 16.19
CA MET A 34 35.57 0.78 16.20
C MET A 34 35.10 2.02 16.97
N TYR A 35 35.93 2.54 17.87
CA TYR A 35 35.71 3.78 18.60
C TYR A 35 36.55 4.90 17.99
N ARG A 36 35.97 6.10 17.85
CA ARG A 36 36.71 7.27 17.37
C ARG A 36 37.28 8.04 18.56
N CYS A 37 38.60 8.02 18.71
CA CYS A 37 39.33 8.76 19.73
C CYS A 37 40.02 9.96 19.07
N GLY A 38 39.29 11.07 18.92
CA GLY A 38 39.78 12.25 18.20
C GLY A 38 39.91 11.98 16.69
N ALA A 39 41.15 11.98 16.17
CA ALA A 39 41.44 11.74 14.75
C ALA A 39 41.77 10.27 14.42
N THR A 40 41.92 9.41 15.42
CA THR A 40 42.29 8.00 15.24
C THR A 40 41.13 7.06 15.59
N TYR A 41 41.10 5.91 14.93
CA TYR A 41 40.12 4.84 15.18
C TYR A 41 40.80 3.70 15.93
N GLN A 42 40.17 3.20 16.98
CA GLN A 42 40.70 2.13 17.82
C GLN A 42 39.61 1.11 18.15
N ASP A 43 39.98 -0.16 18.32
CA ASP A 43 39.05 -1.24 18.71
C ASP A 43 38.73 -1.27 20.21
N ARG A 44 39.32 -0.34 20.98
CA ARG A 44 39.08 -0.19 22.42
C ARG A 44 38.48 1.17 22.73
N PRO A 45 37.58 1.26 23.73
CA PRO A 45 37.04 2.55 24.18
C PRO A 45 38.16 3.48 24.62
N CYS A 46 38.03 4.76 24.30
CA CYS A 46 39.05 5.76 24.60
C CYS A 46 39.18 5.91 26.13
N ALA A 47 40.40 5.76 26.66
CA ALA A 47 40.64 5.94 28.09
C ALA A 47 40.45 7.42 28.47
N GLY A 48 39.37 7.73 29.20
CA GLY A 48 39.14 9.05 29.80
C GLY A 48 38.44 10.09 28.92
N VAL A 49 37.94 9.73 27.74
CA VAL A 49 37.18 10.64 26.85
C VAL A 49 35.91 9.94 26.36
N GLU A 50 34.81 10.67 26.22
CA GLU A 50 33.56 10.10 25.69
C GLU A 50 33.79 9.52 24.29
N SER A 51 33.78 8.19 24.19
CA SER A 51 33.97 7.47 22.95
C SER A 51 32.62 7.10 22.35
N LYS A 52 32.28 7.69 21.19
CA LYS A 52 31.11 7.26 20.42
C LYS A 52 31.50 6.07 19.55
N PRO A 53 30.80 4.92 19.66
CA PRO A 53 31.05 3.78 18.78
C PRO A 53 30.71 4.17 17.34
N VAL A 54 31.69 4.01 16.44
CA VAL A 54 31.54 4.22 15.01
C VAL A 54 30.97 2.93 14.43
N GLY A 55 29.76 3.01 13.88
CA GLY A 55 29.07 1.86 13.28
C GLY A 55 27.81 1.40 14.00
N SER A 56 27.48 1.96 15.17
CA SER A 56 26.14 1.79 15.77
C SER A 56 25.04 2.27 14.80
N HIS A 57 25.34 3.32 14.03
CA HIS A 57 24.48 3.82 12.95
C HIS A 57 24.40 2.90 11.73
N VAL A 58 25.30 1.94 11.51
CA VAL A 58 25.23 1.01 10.37
C VAL A 58 24.36 -0.21 10.70
N ARG A 59 24.39 -0.67 11.96
CA ARG A 59 23.41 -1.68 12.42
C ARG A 59 21.99 -1.11 12.43
N GLN A 60 21.88 0.19 12.67
CA GLN A 60 20.67 0.94 12.37
C GLN A 60 20.45 1.12 10.87
N ALA A 61 21.44 1.42 10.01
CA ALA A 61 21.22 1.61 8.57
C ALA A 61 20.80 0.35 7.80
N ALA A 62 21.07 -0.86 8.31
CA ALA A 62 20.50 -2.10 7.76
C ALA A 62 19.00 -2.29 8.10
N GLY A 63 18.45 -1.47 9.01
CA GLY A 63 17.02 -1.49 9.43
C GLY A 63 16.31 -0.13 9.44
N GLN A 64 17.03 0.98 9.33
CA GLN A 64 16.56 2.35 9.34
C GLN A 64 16.88 2.94 7.97
N SER A 65 15.87 2.94 7.13
CA SER A 65 15.75 3.81 5.99
C SER A 65 16.07 5.24 6.42
N VAL A 66 17.18 5.77 5.90
CA VAL A 66 17.51 7.19 5.93
C VAL A 66 16.32 7.94 5.30
N GLY A 67 15.56 8.67 6.13
CA GLY A 67 14.40 9.45 5.70
C GLY A 67 13.03 9.01 6.23
N ALA A 68 12.96 8.13 7.24
CA ALA A 68 11.69 7.79 7.88
C ALA A 68 11.11 8.98 8.66
N ALA A 69 10.33 9.84 7.98
CA ALA A 69 9.07 10.27 8.57
C ALA A 69 8.40 8.99 9.10
N SER A 70 7.91 8.96 10.34
CA SER A 70 7.47 7.73 11.01
C SER A 70 6.49 6.94 10.13
N ILE A 71 7.00 5.97 9.37
CA ILE A 71 6.21 5.09 8.51
C ILE A 71 5.42 4.19 9.44
N ASP A 72 4.14 3.97 9.12
CA ASP A 72 3.29 3.05 9.86
C ASP A 72 4.00 1.68 10.03
N PRO A 73 4.03 1.10 11.25
CA PRO A 73 4.75 -0.14 11.51
C PRO A 73 4.28 -1.32 10.67
N VAL A 74 3.00 -1.33 10.24
CA VAL A 74 2.45 -2.36 9.35
C VAL A 74 3.05 -2.23 7.96
N CYS A 75 3.14 -1.01 7.43
CA CYS A 75 3.75 -0.77 6.13
C CYS A 75 5.25 -1.06 6.12
N ALA A 76 5.96 -0.72 7.20
CA ALA A 76 7.36 -1.09 7.37
C ALA A 76 7.54 -2.63 7.39
N ALA A 77 6.70 -3.36 8.12
CA ALA A 77 6.74 -4.82 8.14
C ALA A 77 6.51 -5.42 6.74
N ARG A 78 5.52 -4.92 5.99
CA ARG A 78 5.24 -5.33 4.60
C ARG A 78 6.43 -5.04 3.68
N GLY A 79 7.07 -3.88 3.84
CA GLY A 79 8.30 -3.51 3.13
C GLY A 79 9.45 -4.47 3.39
N THR A 80 9.68 -4.85 4.66
CA THR A 80 10.75 -5.82 4.99
C THR A 80 10.46 -7.22 4.46
N ALA A 81 9.20 -7.65 4.43
CA ALA A 81 8.80 -8.92 3.82
C ALA A 81 9.02 -8.91 2.29
N ALA A 82 8.68 -7.80 1.62
CA ALA A 82 8.94 -7.61 0.20
C ALA A 82 10.44 -7.65 -0.13
N GLN A 83 11.27 -7.01 0.71
CA GLN A 83 12.72 -7.02 0.55
C GLN A 83 13.30 -8.44 0.59
N LYS A 84 12.83 -9.27 1.54
CA LYS A 84 13.25 -10.68 1.63
C LYS A 84 12.86 -11.48 0.39
N LEU A 85 11.63 -11.29 -0.11
CA LEU A 85 11.18 -11.94 -1.34
C LEU A 85 12.00 -11.51 -2.57
N MET A 86 12.42 -10.24 -2.62
CA MET A 86 13.26 -9.74 -3.69
C MET A 86 14.69 -10.31 -3.62
N TRP A 87 15.27 -10.46 -2.43
CA TRP A 87 16.56 -11.15 -2.28
C TRP A 87 16.49 -12.61 -2.72
N GLU A 88 15.40 -13.29 -2.43
CA GLU A 88 15.21 -14.67 -2.91
C GLU A 88 15.06 -14.74 -4.44
N LYS A 89 14.41 -13.75 -5.04
CA LYS A 89 14.35 -13.62 -6.50
C LYS A 89 15.74 -13.35 -7.10
N GLU A 90 16.52 -12.48 -6.48
CA GLU A 90 17.90 -12.16 -6.87
C GLU A 90 18.84 -13.38 -6.72
N SER A 91 18.57 -14.28 -5.78
CA SER A 91 19.29 -15.55 -5.63
C SER A 91 18.84 -16.66 -6.59
N GLY A 92 17.89 -16.36 -7.49
CA GLY A 92 17.44 -17.26 -8.53
C GLY A 92 16.24 -18.14 -8.16
N ARG A 93 15.60 -17.93 -7.00
CA ARG A 93 14.34 -18.63 -6.69
C ARG A 93 13.22 -18.16 -7.60
N THR A 94 12.38 -19.10 -7.98
CA THR A 94 11.20 -18.84 -8.81
C THR A 94 9.99 -18.43 -7.96
N LEU A 95 9.00 -17.80 -8.60
CA LEU A 95 7.75 -17.44 -7.94
C LEU A 95 7.01 -18.68 -7.42
N ASP A 96 6.97 -19.75 -8.21
CA ASP A 96 6.29 -21.01 -7.85
C ASP A 96 6.90 -21.65 -6.60
N GLU A 97 8.24 -21.63 -6.46
CA GLU A 97 8.93 -22.07 -5.25
C GLU A 97 8.59 -21.22 -4.01
N GLN A 98 8.30 -19.93 -4.18
CA GLN A 98 7.86 -19.09 -3.05
C GLN A 98 6.41 -19.38 -2.68
N LEU A 99 5.54 -19.64 -3.67
CA LEU A 99 4.13 -19.92 -3.45
C LEU A 99 3.88 -21.29 -2.81
N THR A 100 4.83 -22.23 -2.91
CA THR A 100 4.74 -23.53 -2.22
C THR A 100 5.11 -23.47 -0.74
N LYS A 101 5.69 -22.36 -0.25
CA LYS A 101 6.03 -22.21 1.17
C LYS A 101 4.75 -22.03 2.00
N PRO A 102 4.58 -22.77 3.12
CA PRO A 102 3.41 -22.61 3.98
C PRO A 102 3.40 -21.20 4.60
N GLY A 103 2.25 -20.51 4.53
CA GLY A 103 2.10 -19.15 5.04
C GLY A 103 2.65 -18.05 4.13
N ALA A 104 2.99 -18.35 2.88
CA ALA A 104 3.39 -17.35 1.91
C ALA A 104 2.22 -16.40 1.56
N ASP A 105 2.49 -15.10 1.58
CA ASP A 105 1.56 -14.09 1.07
C ASP A 105 1.62 -14.09 -0.47
N VAL A 106 0.63 -14.73 -1.09
CA VAL A 106 0.50 -14.88 -2.55
C VAL A 106 0.44 -13.53 -3.26
N GLY A 107 -0.26 -12.56 -2.66
CA GLY A 107 -0.43 -11.22 -3.24
C GLY A 107 0.89 -10.46 -3.23
N LEU A 108 1.59 -10.49 -2.09
CA LEU A 108 2.90 -9.85 -1.94
C LEU A 108 3.96 -10.48 -2.85
N ALA A 109 4.02 -11.81 -2.92
CA ALA A 109 4.94 -12.53 -3.78
C ALA A 109 4.75 -12.18 -5.27
N ARG A 110 3.50 -12.19 -5.76
CA ARG A 110 3.19 -11.79 -7.14
C ARG A 110 3.58 -10.33 -7.42
N ASN A 111 3.29 -9.43 -6.49
CA ASN A 111 3.63 -8.01 -6.63
C ASN A 111 5.16 -7.80 -6.69
N VAL A 112 5.93 -8.43 -5.80
CA VAL A 112 7.40 -8.35 -5.80
C VAL A 112 8.02 -8.95 -7.06
N TYR A 113 7.55 -10.12 -7.50
CA TYR A 113 8.09 -10.78 -8.69
C TYR A 113 7.76 -10.02 -9.98
N GLY A 114 6.63 -9.33 -10.04
CA GLY A 114 6.25 -8.46 -11.16
C GLY A 114 7.03 -7.14 -11.25
N ARG A 115 7.72 -6.72 -10.18
CA ARG A 115 8.51 -5.48 -10.16
C ARG A 115 9.93 -5.67 -10.67
N ARG A 116 10.49 -4.58 -11.20
CA ARG A 116 11.90 -4.43 -11.57
C ARG A 116 12.55 -3.39 -10.64
N GLY A 117 13.86 -3.49 -10.47
CA GLY A 117 14.63 -2.61 -9.58
C GLY A 117 15.40 -3.39 -8.53
N SER A 118 16.13 -2.68 -7.67
CA SER A 118 16.85 -3.29 -6.55
C SER A 118 15.90 -3.68 -5.41
N SER A 119 16.33 -4.59 -4.55
CA SER A 119 15.62 -4.93 -3.28
C SER A 119 15.22 -3.71 -2.44
N LEU A 120 16.03 -2.64 -2.40
CA LEU A 120 15.70 -1.41 -1.69
C LEU A 120 14.63 -0.58 -2.42
N ASP A 121 14.65 -0.52 -3.74
CA ASP A 121 13.63 0.19 -4.53
C ASP A 121 12.27 -0.47 -4.40
N VAL A 122 12.24 -1.82 -4.48
CA VAL A 122 11.02 -2.60 -4.32
C VAL A 122 10.44 -2.42 -2.92
N ARG A 123 11.28 -2.45 -1.88
CA ARG A 123 10.84 -2.17 -0.51
C ARG A 123 10.17 -0.80 -0.38
N ARG A 124 10.84 0.26 -0.84
CA ARG A 124 10.31 1.63 -0.77
C ARG A 124 9.00 1.78 -1.54
N ALA A 125 8.89 1.14 -2.70
CA ALA A 125 7.68 1.17 -3.50
C ALA A 125 6.50 0.47 -2.81
N ILE A 126 6.74 -0.68 -2.18
CA ILE A 126 5.70 -1.40 -1.41
C ILE A 126 5.30 -0.64 -0.15
N GLU A 127 6.25 0.00 0.55
CA GLU A 127 5.95 0.88 1.69
C GLU A 127 5.07 2.07 1.25
N ALA A 128 5.40 2.72 0.13
CA ALA A 128 4.62 3.82 -0.42
C ALA A 128 3.21 3.40 -0.85
N ASP A 129 3.08 2.25 -1.51
CA ASP A 129 1.78 1.70 -1.91
C ASP A 129 0.92 1.35 -0.69
N CYS A 130 1.53 0.80 0.37
CA CYS A 130 0.83 0.49 1.62
C CYS A 130 0.27 1.76 2.30
N VAL A 131 1.08 2.82 2.41
CA VAL A 131 0.62 4.10 2.98
C VAL A 131 -0.55 4.66 2.16
N LYS A 132 -0.43 4.63 0.83
CA LYS A 132 -1.49 5.09 -0.07
C LYS A 132 -2.78 4.28 0.07
N GLU A 133 -2.70 2.95 0.17
CA GLU A 133 -3.85 2.08 0.43
C GLU A 133 -4.52 2.42 1.77
N MET A 134 -3.71 2.71 2.80
CA MET A 134 -4.21 3.04 4.12
C MET A 134 -4.90 4.42 4.14
N ASP A 135 -4.32 5.41 3.48
CA ASP A 135 -4.92 6.75 3.32
C ASP A 135 -6.25 6.66 2.57
N GLN A 136 -6.32 5.90 1.49
CA GLN A 136 -7.57 5.64 0.75
C GLN A 136 -8.63 4.96 1.62
N ALA A 137 -8.24 3.98 2.43
CA ALA A 137 -9.17 3.31 3.35
C ALA A 137 -9.69 4.27 4.43
N ASN A 138 -8.82 5.14 4.94
CA ASN A 138 -9.20 6.16 5.93
C ASN A 138 -10.16 7.20 5.34
N GLU A 139 -9.91 7.65 4.12
CA GLU A 139 -10.81 8.56 3.40
C GLU A 139 -12.17 7.90 3.13
N ALA A 140 -12.18 6.65 2.67
CA ALA A 140 -13.41 5.91 2.44
C ALA A 140 -14.22 5.70 3.74
N ALA A 141 -13.54 5.36 4.85
CA ALA A 141 -14.17 5.25 6.15
C ALA A 141 -14.74 6.59 6.65
N ALA A 142 -14.04 7.70 6.42
CA ALA A 142 -14.52 9.03 6.75
C ALA A 142 -15.78 9.41 5.95
N LEU A 143 -15.82 9.09 4.65
CA LEU A 143 -16.98 9.32 3.79
C LEU A 143 -18.20 8.48 4.23
N LEU A 144 -18.00 7.19 4.55
CA LEU A 144 -19.08 6.33 5.06
C LEU A 144 -19.62 6.81 6.42
N LYS A 145 -18.73 7.31 7.29
CA LYS A 145 -19.12 7.92 8.57
C LYS A 145 -19.88 9.23 8.40
N ALA A 146 -19.56 10.02 7.38
CA ALA A 146 -20.32 11.24 7.04
C ALA A 146 -21.69 10.89 6.46
N ALA A 147 -21.77 9.91 5.55
CA ALA A 147 -23.02 9.45 4.94
C ALA A 147 -24.00 8.90 5.98
N SER A 148 -23.53 8.06 6.91
CA SER A 148 -24.39 7.49 7.97
C SER A 148 -24.97 8.53 8.93
N LYS A 149 -24.28 9.66 9.15
CA LYS A 149 -24.82 10.78 9.95
C LYS A 149 -25.94 11.55 9.26
N VAL A 150 -25.89 11.68 7.93
CA VAL A 150 -26.97 12.33 7.14
C VAL A 150 -28.20 11.43 7.07
N GLN A 151 -28.00 10.12 7.13
CA GLN A 151 -29.05 9.13 6.94
C GLN A 151 -29.75 8.70 8.23
N GLN A 152 -29.36 9.22 9.41
CA GLN A 152 -30.20 9.19 10.61
C GLN A 152 -31.23 10.32 10.50
N PRO A 153 -32.48 10.04 10.12
CA PRO A 153 -33.53 11.04 10.18
C PRO A 153 -33.81 11.27 11.66
N SER A 154 -34.19 12.49 12.01
CA SER A 154 -34.70 12.88 13.32
C SER A 154 -35.87 11.98 13.76
N ALA A 155 -35.58 10.82 14.33
CA ALA A 155 -36.53 9.98 15.04
C ALA A 155 -36.65 10.47 16.48
N ALA A 156 -37.06 11.74 16.64
CA ALA A 156 -37.54 12.34 17.89
C ALA A 156 -38.10 13.75 17.62
N GLY A 157 -38.99 13.87 16.64
CA GLY A 157 -39.80 15.07 16.41
C GLY A 157 -41.26 14.68 16.45
N GLY A 158 -41.78 14.47 17.66
CA GLY A 158 -43.19 14.17 17.90
C GLY A 158 -44.09 15.23 17.27
N ILE A 159 -45.15 14.75 16.63
CA ILE A 159 -46.24 15.51 16.05
C ILE A 159 -46.90 16.34 17.16
N GLY A 160 -46.66 17.64 17.14
CA GLY A 160 -47.35 18.63 17.96
C GLY A 160 -47.91 19.73 17.07
N ASN A 161 -49.17 19.57 16.68
CA ASN A 161 -49.97 20.60 16.02
C ASN A 161 -49.97 21.89 16.86
N GLN A 162 -49.30 22.95 16.40
CA GLN A 162 -49.66 24.32 16.77
C GLN A 162 -49.66 25.21 15.54
N VAL A 163 -50.88 25.58 15.14
CA VAL A 163 -51.23 26.69 14.27
C VAL A 163 -50.91 27.99 15.00
N PRO A 164 -50.16 28.94 14.42
CA PRO A 164 -50.21 30.33 14.85
C PRO A 164 -51.11 31.12 13.89
N SER A 165 -52.32 31.41 14.37
CA SER A 165 -53.15 32.50 13.85
C SER A 165 -52.67 33.83 14.43
N GLY A 166 -52.51 34.83 13.55
CA GLY A 166 -52.76 36.23 13.89
C GLY A 166 -51.56 37.03 14.39
N GLY A 167 -50.88 37.71 13.45
CA GLY A 167 -49.93 38.77 13.75
C GLY A 167 -49.82 39.73 12.58
N VAL A 168 -50.81 40.62 12.43
CA VAL A 168 -50.73 41.77 11.53
C VAL A 168 -49.75 42.76 12.15
N GLY A 169 -48.56 42.90 11.56
CA GLY A 169 -47.50 43.78 12.06
C GLY A 169 -46.62 44.24 10.91
N VAL A 170 -46.75 45.51 10.60
CA VAL A 170 -46.14 46.28 9.52
C VAL A 170 -44.63 46.41 9.70
N ALA A 171 -43.82 46.08 8.68
CA ALA A 171 -42.67 46.88 8.20
C ALA A 171 -41.84 46.09 7.16
N SER A 172 -41.85 46.60 5.93
CA SER A 172 -40.91 46.25 4.87
C SER A 172 -39.52 46.82 5.14
N ALA A 173 -38.48 45.97 5.06
CA ALA A 173 -37.18 46.25 4.42
C ALA A 173 -36.27 45.02 4.56
N GLY A 174 -35.84 44.44 3.42
CA GLY A 174 -34.77 43.43 3.39
C GLY A 174 -35.10 42.06 2.79
N ALA A 175 -35.99 41.97 1.80
CA ALA A 175 -36.31 40.72 1.11
C ALA A 175 -35.39 40.49 -0.10
N GLN A 176 -34.24 39.83 0.08
CA GLN A 176 -33.51 39.10 -0.98
C GLN A 176 -32.82 37.75 -0.57
N PRO A 177 -33.15 37.01 0.52
CA PRO A 177 -32.39 35.78 0.83
C PRO A 177 -32.85 34.51 0.09
N GLN A 178 -34.00 34.49 -0.60
CA GLN A 178 -34.58 33.23 -1.12
C GLN A 178 -34.04 32.79 -2.50
N VAL A 179 -33.52 33.71 -3.31
CA VAL A 179 -33.07 33.39 -4.69
C VAL A 179 -31.63 32.86 -4.69
N GLU A 180 -30.78 33.38 -3.80
CA GLU A 180 -29.39 32.95 -3.64
C GLU A 180 -29.27 31.51 -3.12
N ASP A 181 -30.13 31.10 -2.19
CA ASP A 181 -30.15 29.73 -1.67
C ASP A 181 -30.54 28.71 -2.75
N VAL A 182 -31.44 29.07 -3.66
CA VAL A 182 -31.86 28.17 -4.76
C VAL A 182 -30.74 28.05 -5.80
N ALA A 183 -30.05 29.15 -6.12
CA ALA A 183 -28.91 29.15 -7.04
C ALA A 183 -27.74 28.33 -6.47
N ALA A 184 -27.42 28.52 -5.18
CA ALA A 184 -26.38 27.77 -4.48
C ALA A 184 -26.68 26.27 -4.44
N ARG A 185 -27.92 25.86 -4.16
CA ARG A 185 -28.33 24.45 -4.18
C ARG A 185 -28.22 23.84 -5.58
N LYS A 186 -28.68 24.56 -6.63
CA LYS A 186 -28.54 24.10 -8.02
C LYS A 186 -27.08 23.96 -8.43
N ALA A 187 -26.22 24.90 -8.03
CA ALA A 187 -24.79 24.83 -8.28
C ALA A 187 -24.14 23.64 -7.55
N ALA A 188 -24.52 23.38 -6.30
CA ALA A 188 -24.05 22.24 -5.53
C ALA A 188 -24.47 20.91 -6.18
N THR A 189 -25.75 20.76 -6.54
CA THR A 189 -26.23 19.55 -7.23
C THR A 189 -25.50 19.33 -8.56
N LYS A 190 -25.33 20.40 -9.36
CA LYS A 190 -24.57 20.34 -10.61
C LYS A 190 -23.13 19.89 -10.38
N ALA A 191 -22.45 20.44 -9.37
CA ALA A 191 -21.09 20.05 -9.02
C ALA A 191 -21.00 18.57 -8.63
N THR A 192 -21.96 18.05 -7.86
CA THR A 192 -22.06 16.62 -7.54
C THR A 192 -22.29 15.77 -8.78
N THR A 193 -23.18 16.18 -9.69
CA THR A 193 -23.41 15.45 -10.94
C THR A 193 -22.15 15.42 -11.81
N CYS A 194 -21.45 16.54 -11.93
CA CYS A 194 -20.19 16.61 -12.68
C CYS A 194 -19.10 15.72 -12.07
N SER A 195 -18.99 15.67 -10.74
CA SER A 195 -17.99 14.83 -10.07
C SER A 195 -18.31 13.35 -10.25
N THR A 196 -19.57 12.94 -10.11
CA THR A 196 -19.99 11.55 -10.36
C THR A 196 -19.71 11.12 -11.80
N LEU A 197 -20.05 11.95 -12.79
CA LEU A 197 -19.77 11.64 -14.20
C LEU A 197 -18.27 11.57 -14.50
N ALA A 198 -17.46 12.39 -13.82
CA ALA A 198 -16.01 12.35 -13.96
C ALA A 198 -15.42 11.05 -13.38
N THR A 199 -15.89 10.60 -12.22
CA THR A 199 -15.49 9.31 -11.62
C THR A 199 -15.89 8.14 -12.52
N GLU A 200 -17.13 8.11 -13.02
CA GLU A 200 -17.61 7.07 -13.94
C GLU A 200 -16.75 6.98 -15.21
N LEU A 201 -16.35 8.13 -15.77
CA LEU A 201 -15.42 8.19 -16.90
C LEU A 201 -14.04 7.62 -16.54
N SER A 202 -13.51 7.91 -15.36
CA SER A 202 -12.22 7.37 -14.90
C SER A 202 -12.28 5.84 -14.75
N GLU A 203 -13.35 5.32 -14.16
CA GLU A 203 -13.57 3.88 -13.99
C GLU A 203 -13.67 3.15 -15.34
N LEU A 204 -14.44 3.70 -16.29
CA LEU A 204 -14.55 3.14 -17.64
C LEU A 204 -13.21 3.12 -18.37
N ASN A 205 -12.41 4.19 -18.25
CA ASN A 205 -11.07 4.24 -18.83
C ASN A 205 -10.12 3.23 -18.17
N GLN A 206 -10.24 3.00 -16.86
CA GLN A 206 -9.47 1.98 -16.17
C GLN A 206 -9.87 0.57 -16.63
N ALA A 207 -11.17 0.30 -16.80
CA ALA A 207 -11.67 -0.96 -17.34
C ALA A 207 -11.17 -1.23 -18.78
N GLN A 208 -11.05 -0.18 -19.60
CA GLN A 208 -10.46 -0.31 -20.93
C GLN A 208 -8.96 -0.67 -20.88
N ARG A 209 -8.21 -0.18 -19.87
CA ARG A 209 -6.79 -0.52 -19.70
C ARG A 209 -6.58 -1.94 -19.21
N THR A 210 -7.49 -2.47 -18.39
CA THR A 210 -7.43 -3.88 -17.95
C THR A 210 -7.71 -4.85 -19.09
N GLY A 211 -8.40 -4.40 -20.14
CA GLY A 211 -8.75 -5.21 -21.30
C GLY A 211 -9.91 -6.17 -21.05
N GLY A 212 -10.25 -6.96 -22.06
CA GLY A 212 -11.34 -7.93 -22.04
C GLY A 212 -11.54 -8.57 -23.40
N ASP A 213 -12.60 -9.34 -23.56
CA ASP A 213 -13.01 -9.82 -24.88
C ASP A 213 -13.49 -8.65 -25.78
N ALA A 214 -13.54 -8.89 -27.10
CA ALA A 214 -13.87 -7.85 -28.07
C ALA A 214 -15.28 -7.26 -27.85
N ALA A 215 -16.26 -8.10 -27.51
CA ALA A 215 -17.62 -7.64 -27.27
C ALA A 215 -17.71 -6.76 -26.01
N HIS A 216 -16.93 -7.09 -24.98
CA HIS A 216 -16.81 -6.28 -23.78
C HIS A 216 -16.19 -4.91 -24.06
N MET A 217 -15.15 -4.85 -24.90
CA MET A 217 -14.51 -3.58 -25.28
C MET A 217 -15.45 -2.67 -26.08
N ASP A 218 -16.31 -3.24 -26.93
CA ASP A 218 -17.33 -2.48 -27.66
C ASP A 218 -18.39 -1.88 -26.72
N VAL A 219 -18.83 -2.65 -25.72
CA VAL A 219 -19.76 -2.17 -24.68
C VAL A 219 -19.13 -1.05 -23.85
N LEU A 220 -17.87 -1.20 -23.44
CA LEU A 220 -17.14 -0.15 -22.72
C LEU A 220 -17.00 1.12 -23.56
N ALA A 221 -16.65 1.00 -24.85
CA ALA A 221 -16.54 2.13 -25.75
C ALA A 221 -17.88 2.85 -25.98
N ALA A 222 -18.99 2.11 -26.03
CA ALA A 222 -20.33 2.68 -26.08
C ALA A 222 -20.66 3.46 -24.79
N ARG A 223 -20.37 2.88 -23.61
CA ARG A 223 -20.56 3.55 -22.32
C ARG A 223 -19.73 4.82 -22.18
N VAL A 224 -18.47 4.82 -22.61
CA VAL A 224 -17.62 6.02 -22.58
C VAL A 224 -18.24 7.16 -23.39
N ARG A 225 -18.74 6.86 -24.60
CA ARG A 225 -19.42 7.86 -25.44
C ARG A 225 -20.69 8.39 -24.79
N ASP A 226 -21.48 7.51 -24.17
CA ASP A 226 -22.70 7.89 -23.45
C ASP A 226 -22.40 8.75 -22.22
N THR A 227 -21.46 8.36 -21.36
CA THR A 227 -21.08 9.17 -20.19
C THR A 227 -20.50 10.52 -20.61
N GLN A 228 -19.74 10.59 -21.72
CA GLN A 228 -19.28 11.87 -22.29
C GLN A 228 -20.44 12.73 -22.82
N SER A 229 -21.47 12.13 -23.44
CA SER A 229 -22.64 12.87 -23.90
C SER A 229 -23.44 13.43 -22.72
N ARG A 230 -23.64 12.62 -21.66
CA ARG A 230 -24.27 13.04 -20.40
C ARG A 230 -23.49 14.15 -19.71
N LYS A 231 -22.16 14.07 -19.70
CA LYS A 231 -21.28 15.13 -19.16
C LYS A 231 -21.50 16.47 -19.87
N ARG A 232 -21.45 16.46 -21.21
CA ARG A 232 -21.70 17.66 -22.04
C ARG A 232 -23.11 18.22 -21.84
N ALA A 233 -24.13 17.35 -21.79
CA ALA A 233 -25.52 17.75 -21.55
C ALA A 233 -25.72 18.38 -20.17
N ALA A 234 -24.99 17.90 -19.15
CA ALA A 234 -24.99 18.48 -17.81
C ALA A 234 -24.23 19.82 -17.73
N GLY A 235 -23.53 20.25 -18.80
CA GLY A 235 -22.73 21.46 -18.80
C GLY A 235 -21.49 21.35 -17.91
N CYS A 236 -20.93 20.13 -17.88
CA CYS A 236 -19.57 19.81 -17.48
C CYS A 236 -18.79 19.38 -18.76
#